data_AF-A0A961YHV1-F1
#
_entry.id   AF-A0A961YHV1-F1
#
_cell.length_a   1.000
_cell.length_b   1.000
_cell.length_c   1.000
_cell.angle_alpha   90.00
_cell.angle_beta   90.00
_cell.angle_gamma   90.00
#
_symmetry.space_group_name_H-M   'P 1'
#
loop_
_entity.id
_entity.type
_entity.pdbx_description
1 polymer ?
#
loop_
_entity_poly.entity_id
_entity_poly.type
_entity_poly.pdbx_seq_one_letter_code
_entity_poly.pdbx_strand_id
1 'polypeptide(L)'
;MARWTTAAIFALFGVLGATSLQAETIGYGEAIRTLTSACGADLQRNCSGVKPGGGAIQACMAKHKANVSENCIATVQIVFQLIDQRAKAQEAAPSLCANDARRMCSDFREGNARILSCLIRPDINRGVSKKCKQALIDAGWN
;
A
#
# COMPACT_ATOMS: atom_id res chain seq x y z
N MET A 1 37.90 -44.67 -32.38
CA MET A 1 36.60 -44.44 -31.70
C MET A 1 36.28 -42.96 -31.82
N ALA A 2 35.25 -42.63 -32.58
CA ALA A 2 34.92 -41.30 -33.03
C ALA A 2 33.86 -40.65 -32.12
N ARG A 3 34.15 -39.39 -31.72
CA ARG A 3 33.22 -38.25 -31.50
C ARG A 3 32.21 -38.48 -30.33
N TRP A 4 31.85 -37.51 -29.49
CA TRP A 4 31.21 -36.24 -29.82
C TRP A 4 31.48 -35.23 -28.69
N THR A 5 31.86 -34.03 -29.10
CA THR A 5 31.86 -32.79 -28.35
C THR A 5 30.43 -32.37 -27.99
N THR A 6 30.08 -32.27 -26.71
CA THR A 6 28.98 -31.39 -26.26
C THR A 6 29.58 -30.11 -25.70
N ALA A 7 29.55 -29.11 -26.57
CA ALA A 7 29.81 -27.73 -26.24
C ALA A 7 28.75 -27.18 -25.28
N ALA A 8 29.21 -26.24 -24.47
CA ALA A 8 28.47 -25.05 -24.03
C ALA A 8 27.27 -25.23 -23.08
N ILE A 9 27.06 -24.15 -22.32
CA ILE A 9 25.87 -23.81 -21.54
C ILE A 9 25.88 -24.35 -20.09
N PHE A 10 26.79 -23.80 -19.28
CA PHE A 10 26.57 -23.65 -17.83
C PHE A 10 26.71 -22.18 -17.41
N ALA A 11 26.16 -21.28 -18.23
CA ALA A 11 25.92 -19.89 -17.86
C ALA A 11 24.42 -19.64 -17.91
N LEU A 12 23.67 -20.14 -16.93
CA LEU A 12 22.24 -19.85 -16.70
C LEU A 12 21.73 -20.55 -15.41
N PHE A 13 22.45 -20.44 -14.29
CA PHE A 13 21.82 -20.64 -12.98
C PHE A 13 21.24 -19.29 -12.56
N GLY A 14 19.95 -19.13 -12.87
CA GLY A 14 19.21 -17.90 -12.72
C GLY A 14 19.19 -17.40 -11.27
N VAL A 15 19.52 -16.13 -11.11
CA VAL A 15 19.00 -15.34 -9.99
C VAL A 15 17.52 -15.07 -10.29
N LEU A 16 16.68 -16.10 -10.15
CA LEU A 16 15.25 -15.94 -9.89
C LEU A 16 15.10 -15.66 -8.39
N GLY A 17 15.74 -14.59 -7.93
CA GLY A 17 15.34 -13.99 -6.67
C GLY A 17 13.96 -13.40 -6.92
N ALA A 18 12.91 -14.04 -6.42
CA ALA A 18 11.63 -13.39 -6.25
C ALA A 18 11.89 -12.16 -5.37
N THR A 19 12.14 -11.01 -5.99
CA THR A 19 11.91 -9.75 -5.34
C THR A 19 10.41 -9.76 -5.08
N SER A 20 10.03 -10.08 -3.85
CA SER A 20 8.70 -9.75 -3.38
C SER A 20 8.61 -8.25 -3.56
N LEU A 21 7.94 -7.80 -4.63
CA LEU A 21 7.28 -6.51 -4.62
C LEU A 21 6.25 -6.65 -3.50
N GLN A 22 6.68 -6.38 -2.27
CA GLN A 22 5.78 -6.17 -1.17
C GLN A 22 5.00 -4.93 -1.58
N ALA A 23 3.78 -5.16 -2.07
CA ALA A 23 2.82 -4.10 -2.32
C ALA A 23 2.35 -3.59 -0.96
N GLU A 24 3.25 -2.93 -0.23
CA GLU A 24 2.86 -2.19 0.95
C GLU A 24 2.00 -1.01 0.48
N THR A 25 0.87 -0.80 1.16
CA THR A 25 -0.06 0.27 0.78
C THR A 25 0.55 1.64 1.07
N ILE A 26 0.15 2.65 0.30
CA ILE A 26 0.66 4.00 0.49
C ILE A 26 0.11 4.61 1.79
N GLY A 27 0.97 5.26 2.58
CA GLY A 27 0.52 6.09 3.69
C GLY A 27 -0.03 7.44 3.20
N TYR A 28 -0.97 8.05 3.94
CA TYR A 28 -1.54 9.36 3.57
C TYR A 28 -0.49 10.46 3.36
N GLY A 29 0.55 10.48 4.20
CA GLY A 29 1.65 11.44 4.06
C GLY A 29 2.44 11.25 2.76
N GLU A 30 2.70 10.00 2.36
CA GLU A 30 3.35 9.70 1.08
C GLU A 30 2.43 10.04 -0.08
N ALA A 31 1.15 9.64 -0.03
CA ALA A 31 0.15 9.99 -1.04
C ALA A 31 0.10 11.50 -1.32
N ILE A 32 0.10 12.33 -0.27
CA ILE A 32 0.11 13.79 -0.42
C ILE A 32 1.40 14.26 -1.10
N ARG A 33 2.57 13.72 -0.73
CA ARG A 33 3.85 14.07 -1.37
C ARG A 33 3.88 13.67 -2.84
N THR A 34 3.45 12.45 -3.15
CA THR A 34 3.38 11.93 -4.52
C THR A 34 2.47 12.79 -5.38
N LEU A 35 1.26 13.10 -4.90
CA LEU A 35 0.31 13.98 -5.60
C LEU A 35 0.86 15.40 -5.76
N THR A 36 1.46 15.98 -4.72
CA THR A 36 2.03 17.33 -4.79
C THR A 36 3.16 17.40 -5.82
N SER A 37 4.02 16.38 -5.86
CA SER A 37 5.11 16.28 -6.84
C SER A 37 4.59 16.19 -8.27
N ALA A 38 3.61 15.32 -8.52
CA ALA A 38 3.11 15.07 -9.87
C ALA A 38 2.13 16.13 -10.37
N CYS A 39 1.32 16.71 -9.48
CA CYS A 39 0.18 17.56 -9.83
C CYS A 39 0.35 19.02 -9.40
N GLY A 40 1.41 19.39 -8.68
CA GLY A 40 1.55 20.72 -8.08
C GLY A 40 1.36 21.87 -9.07
N ALA A 41 1.99 21.77 -10.25
CA ALA A 41 1.85 22.77 -11.30
C ALA A 41 0.44 22.79 -11.91
N ASP A 42 -0.15 21.62 -12.16
CA ASP A 42 -1.52 21.49 -12.70
C ASP A 42 -2.55 22.08 -11.72
N LEU A 43 -2.38 21.82 -10.43
CA LEU A 43 -3.21 22.34 -9.35
C LEU A 43 -3.10 23.85 -9.24
N GLN A 44 -1.88 24.39 -9.28
CA GLN A 44 -1.67 25.84 -9.22
C GLN A 44 -2.30 26.55 -10.42
N ARG A 45 -2.22 25.95 -11.61
CA ARG A 45 -2.73 26.55 -12.84
C ARG A 45 -4.25 26.45 -12.99
N ASN A 46 -4.82 25.30 -12.64
CA ASN A 46 -6.21 24.98 -12.97
C ASN A 46 -7.15 24.99 -11.75
N CYS A 47 -6.62 24.82 -10.54
CA CYS A 47 -7.40 24.59 -9.33
C CYS A 47 -6.96 25.46 -8.14
N SER A 48 -6.34 26.62 -8.41
CA SER A 48 -5.94 27.55 -7.35
C SER A 48 -7.14 28.00 -6.52
N GLY A 49 -6.98 28.01 -5.20
CA GLY A 49 -8.04 28.38 -4.25
C GLY A 49 -9.04 27.28 -3.91
N VAL A 50 -8.97 26.11 -4.54
CA VAL A 50 -9.78 24.95 -4.13
C VAL A 50 -9.24 24.39 -2.81
N LYS A 51 -10.09 24.33 -1.79
CA LYS A 51 -9.73 23.74 -0.50
C LYS A 51 -9.70 22.21 -0.60
N PRO A 52 -8.65 21.54 -0.11
CA PRO A 52 -8.61 20.08 -0.03
C PRO A 52 -9.75 19.52 0.84
N GLY A 53 -10.20 18.30 0.50
CA GLY A 53 -11.27 17.59 1.21
C GLY A 53 -12.54 17.40 0.37
N GLY A 54 -13.37 16.44 0.76
CA GLY A 54 -14.69 16.19 0.16
C GLY A 54 -14.71 15.94 -1.36
N GLY A 55 -13.57 15.56 -1.96
CA GLY A 55 -13.44 15.36 -3.41
C GLY A 55 -13.34 16.65 -4.26
N ALA A 56 -13.24 17.83 -3.65
CA ALA A 56 -13.27 19.11 -4.38
C ALA A 56 -12.13 19.25 -5.41
N ILE A 57 -10.92 18.82 -5.04
CA ILE A 57 -9.75 18.84 -5.94
C ILE A 57 -9.96 17.91 -7.14
N GLN A 58 -10.48 16.71 -6.89
CA GLN A 58 -10.77 15.75 -7.95
C GLN A 58 -11.83 16.29 -8.92
N ALA A 59 -12.89 16.91 -8.40
CA ALA A 59 -13.90 17.55 -9.21
C ALA A 59 -13.33 18.70 -10.06
N CYS A 60 -12.44 19.51 -9.50
CA CYS A 60 -11.74 20.56 -10.25
C CYS A 60 -10.89 19.98 -11.38
N MET A 61 -10.03 18.99 -11.09
CA MET A 61 -9.22 18.33 -12.11
C MET A 61 -10.07 17.70 -13.20
N ALA A 62 -11.21 17.08 -12.87
CA ALA A 62 -12.13 16.51 -13.84
C ALA A 62 -12.70 17.57 -14.79
N LYS A 63 -13.06 18.75 -14.28
CA LYS A 63 -13.52 19.89 -15.09
C LYS A 63 -12.43 20.41 -16.03
N HIS A 64 -11.17 20.36 -15.60
CA HIS A 64 -10.01 20.84 -16.34
C HIS A 64 -9.20 19.72 -17.01
N LYS A 65 -9.79 18.53 -17.23
CA LYS A 65 -9.05 17.33 -17.67
C LYS A 65 -8.18 17.54 -18.92
N ALA A 66 -8.62 18.37 -19.86
CA ALA A 66 -7.85 18.68 -21.07
C ALA A 66 -6.58 19.53 -20.82
N ASN A 67 -6.49 20.17 -19.65
CA ASN A 67 -5.40 21.07 -19.25
C ASN A 67 -4.59 20.53 -18.06
N VAL A 68 -4.74 19.25 -17.73
CA VAL A 68 -3.98 18.55 -16.68
C VAL A 68 -3.00 17.61 -17.36
N SER A 69 -1.76 17.56 -16.87
CA SER A 69 -0.74 16.66 -17.42
C SER A 69 -1.12 15.18 -17.30
N GLU A 70 -0.66 14.38 -18.27
CA GLU A 70 -0.84 12.92 -18.23
C GLU A 70 -0.22 12.30 -16.98
N ASN A 71 0.94 12.83 -16.55
CA ASN A 71 1.61 12.39 -15.33
C ASN A 71 0.75 12.61 -14.08
N CYS A 72 0.11 13.77 -13.94
CA CYS A 72 -0.79 14.02 -12.83
C CYS A 72 -2.01 13.09 -12.88
N ILE A 73 -2.62 12.89 -14.05
CA ILE A 73 -3.77 11.99 -14.22
C ILE A 73 -3.42 10.56 -13.79
N ALA A 74 -2.31 10.03 -14.29
CA ALA A 74 -1.84 8.68 -13.94
C ALA A 74 -1.53 8.57 -12.44
N THR A 75 -0.84 9.56 -11.88
CA THR A 75 -0.48 9.58 -10.45
C THR A 75 -1.72 9.59 -9.55
N VAL A 76 -2.72 10.41 -9.88
CA VAL A 76 -3.99 10.47 -9.16
C VAL A 76 -4.67 9.10 -9.14
N GLN A 77 -4.73 8.42 -10.28
CA GLN A 77 -5.32 7.07 -10.36
C GLN A 77 -4.57 6.07 -9.47
N ILE A 78 -3.24 6.04 -9.55
CA ILE A 78 -2.41 5.13 -8.76
C ILE A 78 -2.59 5.40 -7.26
N VAL A 79 -2.51 6.67 -6.83
CA VAL A 79 -2.65 7.03 -5.42
C VAL A 79 -4.04 6.67 -4.88
N PHE A 80 -5.11 6.87 -5.66
CA PHE A 80 -6.44 6.43 -5.25
C PHE A 80 -6.54 4.91 -5.08
N GLN A 81 -5.97 4.13 -6.01
CA GLN A 81 -5.94 2.67 -5.87
C GLN A 81 -5.20 2.23 -4.60
N LEU A 82 -4.06 2.85 -4.31
CA LEU A 82 -3.26 2.52 -3.12
C LEU A 82 -3.96 2.90 -1.81
N ILE A 83 -4.67 4.04 -1.78
CA ILE A 83 -5.49 4.46 -0.62
C ILE A 83 -6.68 3.50 -0.42
N ASP A 84 -7.34 3.10 -1.50
CA ASP A 84 -8.44 2.13 -1.45
C ASP A 84 -7.98 0.76 -0.94
N GLN A 85 -6.81 0.29 -1.40
CA GLN A 85 -6.18 -0.92 -0.88
C GLN A 85 -5.89 -0.83 0.62
N ARG A 86 -5.38 0.31 1.09
CA ARG A 86 -5.17 0.55 2.52
C ARG A 86 -6.48 0.52 3.31
N ALA A 87 -7.53 1.16 2.81
CA ALA A 87 -8.84 1.18 3.45
C ALA A 87 -9.42 -0.24 3.59
N LYS A 88 -9.35 -1.03 2.51
CA LYS A 88 -9.77 -2.45 2.52
C LYS A 88 -8.95 -3.29 3.50
N ALA A 89 -7.63 -3.06 3.58
CA ALA A 89 -6.80 -3.75 4.55
C ALA A 89 -7.18 -3.40 6.00
N GLN A 90 -7.47 -2.12 6.27
CA GLN A 90 -7.95 -1.66 7.58
C GLN A 90 -9.30 -2.29 7.97
N GLU A 91 -10.22 -2.44 7.02
CA GLU A 91 -11.49 -3.13 7.22
C GLU A 91 -11.32 -4.63 7.49
N ALA A 92 -10.42 -5.29 6.75
CA ALA A 92 -10.20 -6.72 6.87
C ALA A 92 -9.45 -7.11 8.15
N ALA A 93 -8.52 -6.27 8.61
CA ALA A 93 -7.57 -6.60 9.65
C ALA A 93 -8.17 -7.12 10.97
N PRO A 94 -9.26 -6.56 11.54
CA PRO A 94 -9.86 -7.10 12.76
C PRO A 94 -10.22 -8.59 12.66
N SER A 95 -10.79 -9.02 11.53
CA SER A 95 -11.16 -10.42 11.31
C SER A 95 -9.94 -11.33 11.10
N LEU A 96 -8.94 -10.83 10.36
CA LEU A 96 -7.70 -11.57 10.08
C LEU A 96 -6.83 -11.74 11.34
N CYS A 97 -6.96 -10.82 12.29
CA CYS A 97 -6.20 -10.75 13.52
C CYS A 97 -6.95 -11.23 14.78
N ALA A 98 -8.23 -11.61 14.67
CA ALA A 98 -9.07 -11.97 15.80
C ALA A 98 -8.49 -13.14 16.64
N ASN A 99 -7.96 -14.17 15.97
CA ASN A 99 -7.37 -15.33 16.65
C ASN A 99 -6.09 -14.98 17.41
N ASP A 100 -5.23 -14.14 16.83
CA ASP A 100 -4.00 -13.71 17.50
C ASP A 100 -4.33 -12.86 18.71
N ALA A 101 -5.28 -11.94 18.57
CA ALA A 101 -5.67 -11.10 19.69
C ALA A 101 -6.34 -11.87 20.83
N ARG A 102 -7.21 -12.86 20.54
CA ARG A 102 -7.77 -13.75 21.56
C ARG A 102 -6.70 -14.45 22.39
N ARG A 103 -5.60 -14.83 21.75
CA ARG A 103 -4.50 -15.59 22.38
C ARG A 103 -3.52 -14.70 23.14
N MET A 104 -3.36 -13.45 22.71
CA MET A 104 -2.22 -12.62 23.11
C MET A 104 -2.60 -11.31 23.81
N CYS A 105 -3.86 -10.88 23.72
CA CYS A 105 -4.31 -9.61 24.28
C CYS A 105 -5.26 -9.85 25.46
N SER A 106 -4.87 -9.35 26.63
CA SER A 106 -5.64 -9.44 27.88
C SER A 106 -7.01 -8.73 27.80
N ASP A 107 -7.11 -7.67 26.99
CA ASP A 107 -8.32 -6.85 26.85
C ASP A 107 -9.12 -7.15 25.58
N PHE A 108 -9.02 -8.38 25.06
CA PHE A 108 -9.74 -8.76 23.84
C PHE A 108 -11.27 -8.65 24.04
N ARG A 109 -11.90 -7.76 23.27
CA ARG A 109 -13.35 -7.75 23.03
C ARG A 109 -13.61 -7.74 21.54
N GLU A 110 -14.47 -8.65 21.07
CA GLU A 110 -14.88 -8.67 19.67
C GLU A 110 -15.51 -7.33 19.27
N GLY A 111 -15.21 -6.87 18.05
CA GLY A 111 -15.71 -5.59 17.54
C GLY A 111 -15.01 -4.34 18.08
N ASN A 112 -14.00 -4.47 18.96
CA ASN A 112 -13.28 -3.30 19.47
C ASN A 112 -12.12 -2.90 18.52
N ALA A 113 -12.14 -1.66 18.04
CA ALA A 113 -11.05 -1.06 17.23
C ALA A 113 -9.66 -1.09 17.93
N ARG A 114 -9.62 -1.30 19.26
CA ARG A 114 -8.39 -1.38 20.06
C ARG A 114 -7.64 -2.71 19.98
N ILE A 115 -8.22 -3.73 19.35
CA ILE A 115 -7.56 -5.03 19.13
C ILE A 115 -6.17 -4.88 18.49
N LEU A 116 -6.06 -3.93 17.56
CA LEU A 116 -4.86 -3.67 16.77
C LEU A 116 -3.77 -3.03 17.61
N SER A 117 -4.12 -2.12 18.53
CA SER A 117 -3.16 -1.43 19.40
C SER A 117 -2.38 -2.39 20.30
N CYS A 118 -2.98 -3.52 20.69
CA CYS A 118 -2.27 -4.57 21.42
C CYS A 118 -1.29 -5.33 20.52
N LEU A 119 -1.75 -5.74 19.34
CA LEU A 119 -1.01 -6.60 18.41
C LEU A 119 0.22 -5.92 17.79
N ILE A 120 0.22 -4.58 17.72
CA ILE A 120 1.36 -3.81 17.22
C ILE A 120 2.46 -3.57 18.26
N ARG A 121 2.24 -3.91 19.54
CA ARG A 121 3.28 -3.74 20.56
C ARG A 121 4.48 -4.65 20.27
N PRO A 122 5.73 -4.19 20.44
CA PRO A 122 6.92 -4.98 20.09
C PRO A 122 7.02 -6.35 20.79
N ASP A 123 6.54 -6.45 22.04
CA ASP A 123 6.50 -7.69 22.83
C ASP A 123 5.49 -8.71 22.29
N ILE A 124 4.40 -8.25 21.67
CA ILE A 124 3.33 -9.08 21.12
C ILE A 124 3.54 -9.37 19.62
N ASN A 125 3.90 -8.36 18.82
CA ASN A 125 3.96 -8.44 17.35
C ASN A 125 4.88 -9.57 16.84
N ARG A 126 5.91 -9.93 17.60
CA ARG A 126 6.81 -11.05 17.26
C ARG A 126 6.09 -12.39 17.13
N GLY A 127 5.06 -12.63 17.94
CA GLY A 127 4.30 -13.88 17.97
C GLY A 127 3.02 -13.89 17.12
N VAL A 128 2.69 -12.76 16.47
CA VAL A 128 1.50 -12.63 15.61
C VAL A 128 1.65 -13.51 14.36
N SER A 129 0.56 -14.14 13.93
CA SER A 129 0.55 -14.97 12.74
C SER A 129 0.98 -14.18 11.49
N LYS A 130 1.56 -14.86 10.50
CA LYS A 130 1.96 -14.23 9.23
C LYS A 130 0.79 -13.50 8.56
N LYS A 131 -0.41 -14.10 8.60
CA LYS A 131 -1.62 -13.54 7.99
C LYS A 131 -2.03 -12.23 8.65
N CYS A 132 -2.09 -12.19 9.99
CA CYS A 132 -2.38 -10.94 10.68
C CYS A 132 -1.25 -9.92 10.49
N LYS A 133 0.02 -10.34 10.55
CA LYS A 133 1.16 -9.45 10.32
C LYS A 133 1.11 -8.76 8.97
N GLN A 134 0.78 -9.49 7.91
CA GLN A 134 0.59 -8.91 6.58
C GLN A 134 -0.58 -7.92 6.57
N ALA A 135 -1.71 -8.26 7.19
CA ALA A 135 -2.84 -7.34 7.30
C ALA A 135 -2.49 -6.04 8.04
N LEU A 136 -1.66 -6.11 9.10
CA LEU A 136 -1.16 -4.93 9.81
C LEU A 136 -0.26 -4.07 8.91
N ILE A 137 0.62 -4.69 8.11
CA ILE A 137 1.48 -3.99 7.14
C ILE A 137 0.63 -3.32 6.06
N ASP A 138 -0.34 -4.04 5.49
CA ASP A 138 -1.21 -3.52 4.43
C ASP A 138 -2.13 -2.41 4.95
N ALA A 139 -2.53 -2.46 6.22
CA ALA A 139 -3.25 -1.36 6.89
C ALA A 139 -2.32 -0.19 7.30
N GLY A 140 -1.01 -0.43 7.21
CA GLY A 140 0.12 0.38 7.68
C GLY A 140 0.07 0.75 9.15
N TRP A 141 -0.12 -0.27 9.97
CA TRP A 141 0.11 -0.30 11.40
C TRP A 141 1.37 -1.12 11.73
N ASN A 142 2.42 -0.95 10.92
CA ASN A 142 3.73 -1.59 11.08
C ASN A 142 4.75 -0.68 11.77
#